data_AF-A0A067SRC0-F1
#
_entry.id   AF-A0A067SRC0-F1
#
_cell.length_a   1.000
_cell.length_b   1.000
_cell.length_c   1.000
_cell.angle_alpha   90.00
_cell.angle_beta   90.00
_cell.angle_gamma   90.00
#
_symmetry.space_group_name_H-M   'P 1'
#
loop_
_entity.id
_entity.type
_entity.pdbx_description
1 polymer ?
#
loop_
_entity_poly.entity_id
_entity_poly.type
_entity_poly.pdbx_seq_one_letter_code
_entity_poly.pdbx_strand_id
1 'polypeptide(L)'
;MQQHQQQHHIQQHQQQHPLNITHVAPKDTQHIQQQPVASTSAVTVQQQGQQQPQASGSGSNTTAPLIARGDWTKDLVHLAKTAELKKHALTLQLHTAHILSAHASLEQKGSAIQNLREQKNKLESERARLLNSLREINEDRDKVDLMESSLEKECRETRAKIAQLTETDYAVAKADVDRLRGELGQAPLPSLQSTLEEKTAQYLNERRLSGNDSQSQSISARNTPVAGPSTSNVSAAHGGTTNSNSNKRSAPVSGTSAYEGGQAKRPRGRPKGSKNKSKGAED
;
A
#
# COMPACT_ATOMS: atom_id res chain seq x y z
N MET A 1 20.10 -31.16 -42.59
CA MET A 1 20.69 -29.89 -43.07
C MET A 1 19.79 -29.29 -44.13
N GLN A 2 18.87 -28.40 -43.76
CA GLN A 2 18.24 -27.53 -44.73
C GLN A 2 17.87 -26.22 -44.02
N GLN A 3 18.59 -25.17 -44.40
CA GLN A 3 18.35 -23.81 -43.97
C GLN A 3 17.02 -23.35 -44.54
N HIS A 4 16.18 -22.72 -43.73
CA HIS A 4 15.26 -21.72 -44.24
C HIS A 4 15.32 -20.47 -43.38
N GLN A 5 15.98 -19.49 -43.98
CA GLN A 5 16.07 -18.10 -43.63
C GLN A 5 14.73 -17.46 -44.03
N GLN A 6 13.99 -16.87 -43.09
CA GLN A 6 12.85 -16.03 -43.43
C GLN A 6 12.97 -14.68 -42.73
N GLN A 7 13.06 -13.67 -43.59
CA GLN A 7 13.32 -12.27 -43.29
C GLN A 7 12.08 -11.56 -42.71
N HIS A 8 12.40 -10.44 -42.08
CA HIS A 8 11.56 -9.47 -41.37
C HIS A 8 10.38 -8.89 -42.17
N HIS A 9 9.27 -8.65 -41.46
CA HIS A 9 8.45 -7.45 -41.68
C HIS A 9 7.98 -6.88 -40.33
N ILE A 10 8.59 -5.76 -39.92
CA ILE A 10 8.13 -4.95 -38.79
C ILE A 10 7.10 -3.97 -39.35
N GLN A 11 5.82 -4.26 -39.13
CA GLN A 11 4.74 -3.32 -39.39
C GLN A 11 4.49 -2.52 -38.11
N GLN A 12 5.05 -1.30 -38.05
CA GLN A 12 4.66 -0.30 -37.05
C GLN A 12 3.23 0.17 -37.35
N HIS A 13 2.29 -0.15 -36.46
CA HIS A 13 1.03 0.58 -36.35
C HIS A 13 1.11 1.52 -35.14
N GLN A 14 1.19 2.80 -35.47
CA GLN A 14 1.06 3.91 -34.55
C GLN A 14 -0.45 4.19 -34.40
N GLN A 15 -1.09 3.59 -33.39
CA GLN A 15 -2.42 4.01 -32.95
C GLN A 15 -2.27 4.98 -31.77
N GLN A 16 -2.51 6.26 -32.06
CA GLN A 16 -2.72 7.28 -31.05
C GLN A 16 -4.14 7.14 -30.51
N HIS A 17 -4.28 6.79 -29.23
CA HIS A 17 -5.52 6.91 -28.49
C HIS A 17 -5.44 8.11 -27.55
N PRO A 18 -6.39 9.06 -27.56
CA PRO A 18 -6.48 10.08 -26.53
C PRO A 18 -7.05 9.46 -25.24
N LEU A 19 -6.24 9.47 -24.18
CA LEU A 19 -6.71 9.13 -22.84
C LEU A 19 -7.49 10.32 -22.26
N ASN A 20 -8.81 10.17 -22.18
CA ASN A 20 -9.63 11.00 -21.30
C ASN A 20 -9.26 10.69 -19.85
N ILE A 21 -8.48 11.57 -19.23
CA ILE A 21 -8.15 11.56 -17.80
C ILE A 21 -9.34 12.15 -17.05
N THR A 22 -10.22 11.29 -16.55
CA THR A 22 -11.20 11.67 -15.52
C THR A 22 -10.46 11.80 -14.20
N HIS A 23 -10.17 13.04 -13.84
CA HIS A 23 -9.49 13.44 -12.61
C HIS A 23 -10.41 13.16 -11.39
N VAL A 24 -10.28 11.98 -10.78
CA VAL A 24 -10.84 11.71 -9.45
C VAL A 24 -9.77 12.06 -8.42
N ALA A 25 -10.10 13.06 -7.60
CA ALA A 25 -9.26 13.58 -6.53
C ALA A 25 -9.02 12.53 -5.41
N PRO A 26 -7.88 12.64 -4.72
CA PRO A 26 -7.84 12.41 -3.28
C PRO A 26 -7.49 13.73 -2.57
N LYS A 27 -8.47 14.25 -1.84
CA LYS A 27 -8.21 15.10 -0.67
C LYS A 27 -7.56 14.24 0.42
N ASP A 28 -6.78 14.91 1.24
CA ASP A 28 -6.24 14.46 2.53
C ASP A 28 -5.07 13.48 2.51
N THR A 29 -3.86 14.05 2.56
CA THR A 29 -2.84 13.69 3.57
C THR A 29 -1.91 14.90 3.75
N GLN A 30 -2.25 15.75 4.72
CA GLN A 30 -1.34 16.73 5.30
C GLN A 30 -0.30 15.96 6.12
N HIS A 31 0.85 15.62 5.51
CA HIS A 31 2.02 15.20 6.29
C HIS A 31 3.00 16.36 6.36
N ILE A 32 3.12 16.89 7.58
CA ILE A 32 4.23 17.72 8.05
C ILE A 32 5.54 17.01 7.70
N GLN A 33 6.29 17.56 6.74
CA GLN A 33 7.67 17.22 6.50
C GLN A 33 8.53 18.39 6.96
N GLN A 34 9.07 18.27 8.16
CA GLN A 34 10.19 19.10 8.62
C GLN A 34 11.37 18.85 7.70
N GLN A 35 11.78 19.90 6.99
CA GLN A 35 13.01 19.95 6.22
C GLN A 35 14.21 20.05 7.18
N PRO A 36 15.28 19.24 7.02
CA PRO A 36 16.59 19.62 7.49
C PRO A 36 17.20 20.64 6.53
N VAL A 37 17.64 21.76 7.10
CA VAL A 37 18.40 22.83 6.47
C VAL A 37 19.73 22.30 5.90
N ALA A 38 19.81 22.14 4.57
CA ALA A 38 21.06 21.92 3.87
C ALA A 38 21.65 23.27 3.47
N SER A 39 22.79 23.57 4.07
CA SER A 39 23.63 24.75 3.90
C SER A 39 23.94 25.02 2.43
N THR A 40 23.33 26.06 1.88
CA THR A 40 23.79 26.70 0.64
C THR A 40 25.13 27.36 0.93
N SER A 41 26.22 26.70 0.54
CA SER A 41 27.52 27.33 0.34
C SER A 41 27.42 28.27 -0.86
N ALA A 42 26.97 29.48 -0.60
CA ALA A 42 27.12 30.61 -1.50
C ALA A 42 28.62 30.87 -1.66
N VAL A 43 29.19 30.49 -2.82
CA VAL A 43 30.47 31.03 -3.26
C VAL A 43 30.20 32.47 -3.69
N THR A 44 30.26 33.36 -2.72
CA THR A 44 30.40 34.80 -2.91
C THR A 44 31.74 35.01 -3.61
N VAL A 45 31.73 35.12 -4.94
CA VAL A 45 32.80 35.85 -5.65
C VAL A 45 32.58 37.31 -5.31
N GLN A 46 33.16 37.69 -4.17
CA GLN A 46 33.23 39.06 -3.70
C GLN A 46 34.12 39.80 -4.69
N GLN A 47 33.46 40.53 -5.57
CA GLN A 47 34.06 41.47 -6.48
C GLN A 47 34.76 42.54 -5.62
N GLN A 48 36.09 42.48 -5.58
CA GLN A 48 36.94 43.60 -5.25
C GLN A 48 36.63 44.76 -6.20
N GLY A 49 36.42 45.95 -5.65
CA GLY A 49 36.56 47.19 -6.42
C GLY A 49 35.50 48.26 -6.20
N GLN A 50 35.36 48.77 -4.98
CA GLN A 50 35.01 50.19 -4.79
C GLN A 50 36.10 50.85 -3.95
N GLN A 51 37.20 51.19 -4.61
CA GLN A 51 38.07 52.27 -4.15
C GLN A 51 37.51 53.57 -4.74
N GLN A 52 36.95 54.39 -3.86
CA GLN A 52 36.69 55.80 -4.12
C GLN A 52 38.04 56.50 -4.39
N PRO A 53 38.21 57.21 -5.51
CA PRO A 53 39.31 58.14 -5.64
C PRO A 53 39.00 59.37 -4.79
N GLN A 54 39.75 59.50 -3.71
CA GLN A 54 39.81 60.69 -2.88
C GLN A 54 40.38 61.84 -3.71
N ALA A 55 39.61 62.92 -3.82
CA ALA A 55 40.01 64.14 -4.50
C ALA A 55 41.13 64.84 -3.70
N SER A 56 42.37 64.73 -4.19
CA SER A 56 43.48 65.60 -3.81
C SER A 56 43.65 66.67 -4.87
N GLY A 57 43.01 67.82 -4.62
CA GLY A 57 43.34 69.07 -5.29
C GLY A 57 44.42 69.80 -4.51
N SER A 58 45.56 70.07 -5.14
CA SER A 58 46.35 71.30 -4.94
C SER A 58 47.32 71.43 -6.11
N GLY A 59 47.03 72.42 -6.94
CA GLY A 59 47.79 72.72 -8.12
C GLY A 59 49.18 73.28 -7.81
N SER A 60 50.10 73.02 -8.73
CA SER A 60 51.17 73.96 -9.04
C SER A 60 51.27 74.04 -10.55
N ASN A 61 50.91 75.22 -11.05
CA ASN A 61 51.02 75.65 -12.42
C ASN A 61 52.46 75.50 -12.91
N THR A 62 52.69 74.67 -13.92
CA THR A 62 53.72 74.96 -14.93
C THR A 62 53.15 74.61 -16.30
N THR A 63 52.69 75.65 -17.00
CA THR A 63 52.40 75.66 -18.43
C THR A 63 53.69 75.51 -19.22
N ALA A 64 54.25 74.29 -19.23
CA ALA A 64 55.17 73.86 -20.26
C ALA A 64 54.33 73.14 -21.34
N PRO A 65 54.52 73.42 -22.64
CA PRO A 65 53.80 72.73 -23.69
C PRO A 65 54.16 71.24 -23.60
N LEU A 66 53.21 70.41 -23.14
CA LEU A 66 53.28 68.95 -23.23
C LEU A 66 53.25 68.58 -24.71
N ILE A 67 54.40 68.69 -25.36
CA ILE A 67 54.67 67.98 -26.60
C ILE A 67 54.55 66.52 -26.22
N ALA A 68 53.46 65.89 -26.66
CA ALA A 68 53.19 64.47 -26.50
C ALA A 68 54.30 63.66 -27.18
N ARG A 69 55.41 63.48 -26.47
CA ARG A 69 56.51 62.59 -26.83
C ARG A 69 56.28 61.18 -26.30
N GLY A 70 55.01 60.86 -26.02
CA GLY A 70 54.52 59.56 -25.57
C GLY A 70 53.65 58.93 -26.65
N ASP A 71 53.83 57.63 -26.83
CA ASP A 71 53.32 56.82 -27.92
C ASP A 71 51.80 56.52 -27.77
N TRP A 72 50.96 57.56 -27.86
CA TRP A 72 49.50 57.49 -27.62
C TRP A 72 48.80 56.42 -28.46
N THR A 73 49.31 56.13 -29.65
CA THR A 73 48.82 55.06 -30.52
C THR A 73 48.99 53.68 -29.88
N LYS A 74 50.11 53.45 -29.17
CA LYS A 74 50.32 52.20 -28.42
C LYS A 74 49.35 52.09 -27.24
N ASP A 75 49.09 53.18 -26.54
CA ASP A 75 48.15 53.19 -25.42
C ASP A 75 46.71 52.91 -25.88
N LEU A 76 46.30 53.46 -27.03
CA LEU A 76 45.00 53.18 -27.62
C LEU A 76 44.87 51.71 -28.05
N VAL A 77 45.90 51.16 -28.71
CA VAL A 77 45.94 49.74 -29.09
C VAL A 77 45.94 48.83 -27.85
N HIS A 78 46.66 49.20 -26.79
CA HIS A 78 46.67 48.47 -25.53
C HIS A 78 45.28 48.48 -24.89
N LEU A 79 44.64 49.65 -24.81
CA LEU A 79 43.30 49.79 -24.25
C LEU A 79 42.26 48.96 -25.03
N ALA A 80 42.33 48.95 -26.36
CA ALA A 80 41.47 48.12 -27.21
C ALA A 80 41.68 46.62 -26.93
N LYS A 81 42.94 46.16 -26.85
CA LYS A 81 43.27 44.77 -26.49
C LYS A 81 42.80 44.40 -25.09
N THR A 82 42.93 45.31 -24.11
CA THR A 82 42.42 45.11 -22.76
C THR A 82 40.90 45.00 -22.74
N ALA A 83 40.19 45.81 -23.53
CA ALA A 83 38.73 45.75 -23.65
C ALA A 83 38.28 44.43 -24.29
N GLU A 84 38.95 43.99 -25.36
CA GLU A 84 38.68 42.72 -26.01
C GLU A 84 38.95 41.52 -25.08
N LEU A 85 40.08 41.54 -24.36
CA LEU A 85 40.39 40.52 -23.34
C LEU A 85 39.31 40.46 -22.25
N LYS A 86 38.85 41.60 -21.74
CA LYS A 86 37.77 41.67 -20.75
C LYS A 86 36.46 41.10 -21.28
N LYS A 87 36.11 41.37 -22.55
CA LYS A 87 34.95 40.77 -23.22
C LYS A 87 35.05 39.24 -23.27
N HIS A 88 36.21 38.71 -23.66
CA HIS A 88 36.42 37.26 -23.69
C HIS A 88 36.38 36.64 -22.29
N ALA A 89 37.01 37.28 -21.31
CA ALA A 89 37.00 36.82 -19.92
C ALA A 89 35.56 36.75 -19.36
N LEU A 90 34.74 37.78 -19.59
CA LEU A 90 33.34 37.79 -19.18
C LEU A 90 32.53 36.69 -19.89
N THR A 91 32.73 36.51 -21.20
CA THR A 91 32.06 35.46 -21.97
C THR A 91 32.40 34.07 -21.42
N LEU A 92 33.67 33.81 -21.09
CA LEU A 92 34.11 32.56 -20.47
C LEU A 92 33.52 32.37 -19.07
N GLN A 93 33.42 33.42 -18.27
CA GLN A 93 32.77 33.37 -16.95
C GLN A 93 31.28 33.01 -17.07
N LEU A 94 30.56 33.61 -18.02
CA LEU A 94 29.15 33.30 -18.27
C LEU A 94 28.97 31.83 -18.69
N HIS A 95 29.78 31.35 -19.63
CA HIS A 95 29.74 29.94 -20.03
C HIS A 95 30.08 28.99 -18.88
N THR A 96 31.09 29.32 -18.07
CA THR A 96 31.42 28.56 -16.85
C THR A 96 30.23 28.48 -15.90
N ALA A 97 29.55 29.59 -15.64
CA ALA A 97 28.35 29.61 -14.80
C ALA A 97 27.22 28.75 -15.36
N HIS A 98 26.98 28.81 -16.68
CA HIS A 98 25.98 27.96 -17.34
C HIS A 98 26.32 26.47 -17.23
N ILE A 99 27.60 26.10 -17.43
CA ILE A 99 28.06 24.72 -17.28
C ILE A 99 27.85 24.22 -15.84
N LEU A 100 28.22 25.01 -14.83
CA LEU A 100 28.03 24.64 -13.43
C LEU A 100 26.55 24.50 -13.06
N SER A 101 25.69 25.41 -13.53
CA SER A 101 24.24 25.33 -13.30
C SER A 101 23.63 24.08 -13.97
N ALA A 102 24.06 23.77 -15.20
CA ALA A 102 23.64 22.56 -15.89
C ALA A 102 24.10 21.30 -15.15
N HIS A 103 25.32 21.27 -14.61
CA HIS A 103 25.83 20.18 -13.79
C HIS A 103 24.99 19.96 -12.52
N ALA A 104 24.72 21.02 -11.75
CA ALA A 104 23.89 20.93 -10.55
C ALA A 104 22.48 20.40 -10.87
N SER A 105 21.89 20.86 -11.98
CA SER A 105 20.57 20.35 -12.44
C SER A 105 20.63 18.87 -12.85
N LEU A 106 21.71 18.45 -13.50
CA LEU A 106 21.92 17.06 -13.89
C LEU A 106 22.03 16.15 -12.66
N GLU A 107 22.81 16.54 -11.65
CA GLU A 107 22.97 15.80 -10.40
C GLU A 107 21.64 15.70 -9.63
N GLN A 108 20.91 16.81 -9.51
CA GLN A 108 19.59 16.82 -8.88
C GLN A 108 18.62 15.87 -9.58
N LYS A 109 18.57 15.89 -10.92
CA LYS A 109 17.73 14.97 -11.71
C LYS A 109 18.19 13.51 -11.57
N GLY A 110 19.51 13.28 -11.51
CA GLY A 110 20.08 11.95 -11.27
C GLY A 110 19.63 11.35 -9.94
N SER A 111 19.72 12.13 -8.85
CA SER A 111 19.22 11.73 -7.53
C SER A 111 17.71 11.48 -7.53
N ALA A 112 16.93 12.35 -8.18
CA ALA A 112 15.48 12.15 -8.31
C ALA A 112 15.13 10.85 -9.06
N ILE A 113 15.84 10.51 -10.12
CA ILE A 113 15.66 9.24 -10.86
C ILE A 113 15.97 8.04 -9.96
N GLN A 114 17.03 8.11 -9.15
CA GLN A 114 17.37 7.04 -8.22
C GLN A 114 16.26 6.84 -7.17
N ASN A 115 15.79 7.92 -6.55
CA ASN A 115 14.69 7.87 -5.58
C ASN A 115 13.42 7.25 -6.18
N LEU A 116 13.07 7.61 -7.42
CA LEU A 116 11.93 7.02 -8.11
C LEU A 116 12.12 5.52 -8.40
N ARG A 117 13.33 5.08 -8.73
CA ARG A 117 13.64 3.65 -8.91
C ARG A 117 13.48 2.86 -7.62
N GLU A 118 13.95 3.40 -6.50
CA GLU A 118 13.81 2.77 -5.18
C GLU A 118 12.34 2.66 -4.75
N GLN A 119 11.56 3.74 -4.92
CA GLN A 119 10.12 3.73 -4.64
C GLN A 119 9.38 2.71 -5.51
N LYS A 120 9.71 2.65 -6.82
CA LYS A 120 9.16 1.64 -7.73
C LYS A 120 9.46 0.22 -7.24
N ASN A 121 10.70 -0.07 -6.87
CA ASN A 121 11.11 -1.39 -6.38
C ASN A 121 10.35 -1.78 -5.08
N LYS A 122 10.14 -0.81 -4.18
CA LYS A 122 9.36 -1.02 -2.96
C LYS A 122 7.90 -1.38 -3.27
N LEU A 123 7.27 -0.65 -4.20
CA LEU A 123 5.90 -0.92 -4.62
C LEU A 123 5.78 -2.27 -5.34
N GLU A 124 6.76 -2.64 -6.17
CA GLU A 124 6.80 -3.96 -6.82
C GLU A 124 6.92 -5.10 -5.80
N SER A 125 7.74 -4.92 -4.76
CA SER A 125 7.87 -5.89 -3.65
C SER A 125 6.56 -6.05 -2.87
N GLU A 126 5.88 -4.95 -2.54
CA GLU A 126 4.57 -4.99 -1.88
C GLU A 126 3.50 -5.65 -2.75
N ARG A 127 3.49 -5.34 -4.05
CA ARG A 127 2.59 -6.00 -5.01
C ARG A 127 2.81 -7.51 -5.03
N ALA A 128 4.06 -7.96 -5.05
CA ALA A 128 4.39 -9.39 -5.01
C ALA A 128 3.93 -10.04 -3.69
N ARG A 129 4.16 -9.39 -2.54
CA ARG A 129 3.71 -9.86 -1.23
C ARG A 129 2.19 -10.02 -1.16
N LEU A 130 1.43 -9.02 -1.62
CA LEU A 130 -0.03 -9.06 -1.62
C LEU A 130 -0.58 -10.13 -2.56
N LEU A 131 0.04 -10.35 -3.73
CA LEU A 131 -0.34 -11.45 -4.63
C LEU A 131 -0.10 -12.81 -3.99
N ASN A 132 0.99 -12.96 -3.22
CA ASN A 132 1.25 -14.20 -2.47
C ASN A 132 0.20 -14.43 -1.37
N SER A 133 -0.13 -13.42 -0.56
CA SER A 133 -1.19 -13.54 0.45
C SER A 133 -2.56 -13.84 -0.16
N LEU A 134 -2.88 -13.27 -1.33
CA LEU A 134 -4.13 -13.58 -2.03
C LEU A 134 -4.15 -15.04 -2.53
N ARG A 135 -3.00 -15.58 -2.96
CA ARG A 135 -2.87 -16.98 -3.33
C ARG A 135 -3.14 -17.88 -2.11
N GLU A 136 -2.50 -17.61 -0.98
CA GLU A 136 -2.69 -18.36 0.26
C GLU A 136 -4.16 -18.37 0.71
N ILE A 137 -4.84 -17.22 0.70
CA ILE A 137 -6.27 -17.14 1.05
C ILE A 137 -7.14 -17.98 0.10
N ASN A 138 -6.83 -18.01 -1.19
CA ASN A 138 -7.57 -18.86 -2.13
C ASN A 138 -7.33 -20.35 -1.85
N GLU A 139 -6.08 -20.75 -1.57
CA GLU A 139 -5.76 -22.13 -1.19
C GLU A 139 -6.47 -22.56 0.10
N ASP A 140 -6.55 -21.68 1.10
CA ASP A 140 -7.26 -21.96 2.35
C ASP A 140 -8.78 -22.01 2.17
N ARG A 141 -9.35 -21.15 1.31
CA ARG A 141 -10.76 -21.25 0.93
C ARG A 141 -11.05 -22.62 0.31
N ASP A 142 -10.23 -23.05 -0.64
CA ASP A 142 -10.43 -24.33 -1.33
C ASP A 142 -10.31 -25.53 -0.35
N LYS A 143 -9.46 -25.43 0.69
CA LYS A 143 -9.41 -26.43 1.79
C LYS A 143 -10.69 -26.42 2.63
N VAL A 144 -11.21 -25.25 2.98
CA VAL A 144 -12.47 -25.12 3.74
C VAL A 144 -13.63 -25.70 2.95
N ASP A 145 -13.74 -25.39 1.65
CA ASP A 145 -14.78 -25.92 0.78
C ASP A 145 -14.72 -27.47 0.70
N LEU A 146 -13.51 -28.03 0.66
CA LEU A 146 -13.31 -29.49 0.69
C LEU A 146 -13.75 -30.11 2.04
N MET A 147 -13.40 -29.48 3.16
CA MET A 147 -13.81 -29.92 4.49
C MET A 147 -15.32 -29.82 4.70
N GLU A 148 -15.94 -28.73 4.24
CA GLU A 148 -17.39 -28.54 4.27
C GLU A 148 -18.10 -29.66 3.51
N SER A 149 -17.66 -29.95 2.28
CA SER A 149 -18.23 -31.04 1.48
C SER A 149 -18.10 -32.41 2.17
N SER A 150 -16.97 -32.68 2.84
CA SER A 150 -16.79 -33.91 3.62
C SER A 150 -17.78 -34.00 4.77
N LEU A 151 -17.88 -32.94 5.57
CA LEU A 151 -18.79 -32.89 6.72
C LEU A 151 -20.26 -32.97 6.30
N GLU A 152 -20.64 -32.36 5.18
CA GLU A 152 -21.98 -32.48 4.61
C GLU A 152 -22.31 -33.91 4.19
N LYS A 153 -21.34 -34.64 3.61
CA LYS A 153 -21.49 -36.06 3.27
C LYS A 153 -21.67 -36.91 4.53
N GLU A 154 -20.82 -36.72 5.53
CA GLU A 154 -20.88 -37.45 6.81
C GLU A 154 -22.18 -37.17 7.58
N CYS A 155 -22.65 -35.91 7.55
CA CYS A 155 -23.94 -35.52 8.13
C CYS A 155 -25.11 -36.20 7.41
N ARG A 156 -25.08 -36.28 6.06
CA ARG A 156 -26.10 -37.01 5.28
C ARG A 156 -26.09 -38.50 5.59
N GLU A 157 -24.90 -39.11 5.65
CA GLU A 157 -24.74 -40.53 5.98
C GLU A 157 -25.23 -40.85 7.39
N THR A 158 -24.88 -40.03 8.38
CA THR A 158 -25.32 -40.20 9.76
C THR A 158 -26.84 -40.06 9.89
N ARG A 159 -27.44 -39.06 9.22
CA ARG A 159 -28.91 -38.92 9.17
C ARG A 159 -29.59 -40.12 8.51
N ALA A 160 -29.03 -40.62 7.41
CA ALA A 160 -29.56 -41.80 6.74
C ALA A 160 -29.49 -43.03 7.64
N LYS A 161 -28.36 -43.22 8.35
CA LYS A 161 -28.20 -44.31 9.32
C LYS A 161 -29.16 -44.21 10.50
N ILE A 162 -29.40 -43.02 11.03
CA ILE A 162 -30.39 -42.79 12.09
C ILE A 162 -31.80 -43.15 11.58
N ALA A 163 -32.16 -42.70 10.38
CA ALA A 163 -33.46 -43.02 9.78
C ALA A 163 -33.64 -44.53 9.62
N GLN A 164 -32.63 -45.21 9.06
CA GLN A 164 -32.63 -46.66 8.88
C GLN A 164 -32.84 -47.41 10.21
N LEU A 165 -32.02 -47.12 11.23
CA LEU A 165 -32.14 -47.78 12.54
C LEU A 165 -33.47 -47.50 13.24
N THR A 166 -34.03 -46.31 13.03
CA THR A 166 -35.31 -45.92 13.62
C THR A 166 -36.48 -46.67 12.98
N GLU A 167 -36.46 -46.85 11.66
CA GLU A 167 -37.53 -47.49 10.89
C GLU A 167 -37.48 -49.03 10.96
N THR A 168 -36.29 -49.63 10.98
CA THR A 168 -36.16 -51.10 10.98
C THR A 168 -36.13 -51.68 12.39
N ASP A 169 -34.97 -51.58 13.04
CA ASP A 169 -34.66 -52.43 14.19
C ASP A 169 -35.32 -51.89 15.46
N TYR A 170 -35.31 -50.56 15.63
CA TYR A 170 -35.91 -49.90 16.78
C TYR A 170 -37.44 -50.03 16.77
N ALA A 171 -38.09 -49.83 15.62
CA ALA A 171 -39.55 -49.90 15.52
C ALA A 171 -40.07 -51.30 15.87
N VAL A 172 -39.44 -52.36 15.34
CA VAL A 172 -39.79 -53.75 15.64
C VAL A 172 -39.58 -54.04 17.12
N ALA A 173 -38.40 -53.74 17.66
CA ALA A 173 -38.11 -53.97 19.08
C ALA A 173 -39.06 -53.20 20.01
N LYS A 174 -39.40 -51.94 19.68
CA LYS A 174 -40.36 -51.15 20.46
C LYS A 174 -41.74 -51.77 20.44
N ALA A 175 -42.23 -52.20 19.27
CA ALA A 175 -43.54 -52.85 19.15
C ALA A 175 -43.61 -54.13 19.99
N ASP A 176 -42.55 -54.95 19.98
CA ASP A 176 -42.47 -56.16 20.80
C ASP A 176 -42.47 -55.86 22.30
N VAL A 177 -41.72 -54.85 22.74
CA VAL A 177 -41.70 -54.43 24.16
C VAL A 177 -43.03 -53.85 24.60
N ASP A 178 -43.67 -53.01 23.78
CA ASP A 178 -44.97 -52.43 24.09
C ASP A 178 -46.05 -53.52 24.16
N ARG A 179 -45.98 -54.55 23.30
CA ARG A 179 -46.87 -55.73 23.38
C ARG A 179 -46.70 -56.47 24.71
N LEU A 180 -45.46 -56.79 25.11
CA LEU A 180 -45.19 -57.47 26.38
C LEU A 180 -45.61 -56.63 27.60
N ARG A 181 -45.42 -55.30 27.54
CA ARG A 181 -45.89 -54.39 28.60
C ARG A 181 -47.40 -54.37 28.69
N GLY A 182 -48.10 -54.39 27.56
CA GLY A 182 -49.55 -54.51 27.50
C GLY A 182 -50.05 -55.80 28.16
N GLU A 183 -49.41 -56.93 27.90
CA GLU A 183 -49.71 -58.24 28.53
C GLU A 183 -49.51 -58.22 30.06
N LEU A 184 -48.57 -57.41 30.55
CA LEU A 184 -48.28 -57.20 31.98
C LEU A 184 -49.12 -56.08 32.63
N GLY A 185 -49.98 -55.39 31.89
CA GLY A 185 -50.75 -54.25 32.39
C GLY A 185 -49.92 -52.98 32.65
N GLN A 186 -48.73 -52.86 32.06
CA GLN A 186 -47.88 -51.67 32.15
C GLN A 186 -48.13 -50.70 30.99
N ALA A 187 -47.89 -49.40 31.23
CA ALA A 187 -47.97 -48.38 30.20
C ALA A 187 -46.87 -48.55 29.11
N PRO A 188 -47.17 -48.19 27.84
CA PRO A 188 -46.21 -48.27 26.76
C PRO A 188 -45.02 -47.36 26.99
N LEU A 189 -43.89 -47.69 26.36
CA LEU A 189 -42.67 -46.89 26.47
C LEU A 189 -42.83 -45.52 25.81
N PRO A 190 -42.15 -44.47 26.35
CA PRO A 190 -42.08 -43.17 25.72
C PRO A 190 -41.49 -43.26 24.30
N SER A 191 -41.86 -42.32 23.45
CA SER A 191 -41.37 -42.29 22.07
C SER A 191 -39.88 -41.92 22.01
N LEU A 192 -39.16 -42.47 21.03
CA LEU A 192 -37.76 -42.10 20.77
C LEU A 192 -37.59 -40.59 20.62
N GLN A 193 -38.56 -39.94 19.97
CA GLN A 193 -38.60 -38.51 19.77
C GLN A 193 -38.59 -37.74 21.10
N SER A 194 -39.39 -38.16 22.08
CA SER A 194 -39.42 -37.55 23.42
C SER A 194 -38.06 -37.68 24.12
N THR A 195 -37.41 -38.83 24.03
CA THR A 195 -36.06 -39.02 24.59
C THR A 195 -35.00 -38.17 23.89
N LEU A 196 -35.09 -38.03 22.56
CA LEU A 196 -34.17 -37.18 21.78
C LEU A 196 -34.34 -35.69 22.12
N GLU A 197 -35.58 -35.22 22.30
CA GLU A 197 -35.86 -33.84 22.71
C GLU A 197 -35.29 -33.54 24.10
N GLU A 198 -35.45 -34.46 25.05
CA GLU A 198 -34.86 -34.33 26.39
C GLU A 198 -33.32 -34.27 26.32
N LYS A 199 -32.69 -35.14 25.52
CA LYS A 199 -31.23 -35.13 25.30
C LYS A 199 -30.76 -33.86 24.61
N THR A 200 -31.52 -33.35 23.65
CA THR A 200 -31.22 -32.07 22.97
C THR A 200 -31.30 -30.91 23.96
N ALA A 201 -32.30 -30.91 24.83
CA ALA A 201 -32.42 -29.92 25.90
C ALA A 201 -31.24 -29.99 26.89
N GLN A 202 -30.80 -31.21 27.27
CA GLN A 202 -29.62 -31.42 28.10
C GLN A 202 -28.36 -30.86 27.43
N TYR A 203 -28.11 -31.19 26.16
CA TYR A 203 -26.94 -30.70 25.42
C TYR A 203 -26.92 -29.17 25.29
N LEU A 204 -28.06 -28.55 24.99
CA LEU A 204 -28.16 -27.09 24.94
C LEU A 204 -27.90 -26.46 26.31
N ASN A 205 -28.37 -27.09 27.39
CA ASN A 205 -28.13 -26.62 28.75
C ASN A 205 -26.64 -26.74 29.14
N GLU A 206 -26.02 -27.87 28.82
CA GLU A 206 -24.58 -28.10 29.01
C GLU A 206 -23.75 -27.07 28.22
N ARG A 207 -24.10 -26.82 26.96
CA ARG A 207 -23.41 -25.81 26.14
C ARG A 207 -23.55 -24.40 26.71
N ARG A 208 -24.68 -24.05 27.35
CA ARG A 208 -24.83 -22.76 28.05
C ARG A 208 -23.92 -22.68 29.28
N LEU A 209 -23.79 -23.77 30.03
CA LEU A 209 -22.95 -23.84 31.22
C LEU A 209 -21.46 -23.81 30.85
N SER A 210 -21.03 -24.60 29.87
CA SER A 210 -19.62 -24.67 29.42
C SER A 210 -19.20 -23.49 28.54
N GLY A 211 -20.14 -22.83 27.87
CA GLY A 211 -19.87 -21.69 26.99
C GLY A 211 -19.27 -20.47 27.70
N ASN A 212 -19.45 -20.35 29.02
CA ASN A 212 -18.95 -19.22 29.81
C ASN A 212 -17.43 -19.28 30.07
N ASP A 213 -16.82 -20.47 30.01
CA ASP A 213 -15.39 -20.65 30.31
C ASP A 213 -14.49 -20.38 29.09
N SER A 214 -14.97 -20.67 27.88
CA SER A 214 -14.16 -20.54 26.65
C SER A 214 -14.13 -19.11 26.09
N GLN A 215 -15.17 -18.31 26.37
CA GLN A 215 -15.22 -16.91 25.91
C GLN A 215 -14.40 -15.96 26.79
N SER A 216 -14.12 -16.35 28.05
CA SER A 216 -13.33 -15.55 28.99
C SER A 216 -11.82 -15.60 28.74
N GLN A 217 -11.29 -16.59 28.00
CA GLN A 217 -9.86 -16.70 27.69
C GLN A 217 -9.43 -15.99 26.40
N SER A 218 -10.34 -15.75 25.46
CA SER A 218 -10.00 -15.12 24.16
C SER A 218 -9.98 -13.58 24.21
N ILE A 219 -10.55 -12.96 25.24
CA ILE A 219 -10.60 -11.49 25.37
C ILE A 219 -9.36 -10.94 26.12
N SER A 220 -8.69 -11.76 26.93
CA SER A 220 -7.48 -11.34 27.69
C SER A 220 -6.18 -11.42 26.89
N ALA A 221 -6.17 -11.99 25.67
CA ALA A 221 -4.98 -12.14 24.85
C ALA A 221 -4.72 -11.00 23.84
N ARG A 222 -5.59 -9.96 23.78
CA ARG A 222 -5.45 -8.86 22.81
C ARG A 222 -4.91 -7.54 23.38
N ASN A 223 -4.31 -7.56 24.57
CA ASN A 223 -3.68 -6.38 25.20
C ASN A 223 -2.21 -6.62 25.61
N THR A 224 -1.44 -7.39 24.83
CA THR A 224 0.02 -7.43 24.97
C THR A 224 0.65 -6.33 24.11
N PRO A 225 1.25 -5.27 24.70
CA PRO A 225 2.04 -4.31 23.94
C PRO A 225 3.27 -5.04 23.39
N VAL A 226 3.43 -4.99 22.07
CA VAL A 226 4.62 -5.50 21.37
C VAL A 226 5.84 -4.72 21.88
N ALA A 227 6.74 -5.44 22.57
CA ALA A 227 8.06 -4.93 22.94
C ALA A 227 8.93 -4.93 21.68
N GLY A 228 9.36 -3.74 21.26
CA GLY A 228 10.36 -3.58 20.20
C GLY A 228 11.74 -4.08 20.65
N PRO A 229 12.56 -4.61 19.73
CA PRO A 229 13.90 -5.05 20.05
C PRO A 229 14.85 -3.86 20.28
N SER A 230 15.66 -4.01 21.32
CA SER A 230 16.72 -3.12 21.76
C SER A 230 17.73 -2.77 20.65
N THR A 231 17.98 -1.48 20.46
CA THR A 231 19.27 -0.97 19.99
C THR A 231 19.75 0.11 20.93
N SER A 232 20.96 -0.10 21.43
CA SER A 232 21.69 0.72 22.39
C SER A 232 22.16 2.07 21.83
N ASN A 233 22.36 2.99 22.77
CA ASN A 233 23.34 4.10 22.79
C ASN A 233 22.86 5.57 22.65
N VAL A 234 23.29 6.33 23.68
CA VAL A 234 23.64 7.77 23.81
C VAL A 234 22.57 8.74 24.36
N SER A 235 22.74 9.01 25.66
CA SER A 235 22.78 10.30 26.38
C SER A 235 22.02 11.52 25.86
N ALA A 236 21.10 12.08 26.68
CA ALA A 236 21.20 13.42 27.28
C ALA A 236 19.88 13.83 27.99
N ALA A 237 20.01 14.71 28.97
CA ALA A 237 19.08 15.01 30.04
C ALA A 237 18.03 16.10 29.76
N HIS A 238 16.80 15.93 30.26
CA HIS A 238 15.84 16.93 30.79
C HIS A 238 14.48 16.20 30.95
N GLY A 239 13.70 16.23 32.03
CA GLY A 239 13.49 17.24 33.07
C GLY A 239 12.08 17.84 32.92
N GLY A 240 11.09 17.35 33.67
CA GLY A 240 9.71 17.91 33.82
C GLY A 240 8.60 16.93 33.39
N THR A 241 7.82 16.26 34.26
CA THR A 241 6.83 16.68 35.29
C THR A 241 5.41 16.93 34.74
N THR A 242 4.42 16.30 35.41
CA THR A 242 2.93 16.37 35.33
C THR A 242 2.25 15.42 34.31
N ASN A 243 1.46 14.41 34.71
CA ASN A 243 0.21 14.35 35.50
C ASN A 243 -1.05 14.63 34.65
N SER A 244 -1.81 13.58 34.30
CA SER A 244 -3.28 13.60 34.39
C SER A 244 -3.92 12.24 34.09
N ASN A 245 -4.53 11.74 35.15
CA ASN A 245 -5.51 10.68 35.29
C ASN A 245 -6.77 10.93 34.43
N SER A 246 -7.29 9.93 33.70
CA SER A 246 -8.70 9.92 33.24
C SER A 246 -9.23 8.50 33.05
N ASN A 247 -9.59 7.91 34.20
CA ASN A 247 -10.57 6.85 34.29
C ASN A 247 -11.97 7.45 34.07
N LYS A 248 -12.78 6.96 33.11
CA LYS A 248 -14.27 7.06 33.14
C LYS A 248 -14.96 6.25 32.01
N ARG A 249 -15.64 5.18 32.46
CA ARG A 249 -17.05 4.79 32.20
C ARG A 249 -17.47 4.46 30.76
N SER A 250 -17.81 3.20 30.46
CA SER A 250 -19.12 2.52 30.67
C SER A 250 -19.99 2.57 29.42
N ALA A 251 -20.44 1.38 29.00
CA ALA A 251 -21.39 1.12 27.93
C ALA A 251 -22.79 1.74 28.20
N PRO A 252 -23.67 1.70 27.18
CA PRO A 252 -24.80 0.79 27.35
C PRO A 252 -25.08 -0.13 26.15
N VAL A 253 -25.53 -1.33 26.51
CA VAL A 253 -26.30 -2.30 25.72
C VAL A 253 -27.66 -1.70 25.35
N SER A 254 -28.13 -1.96 24.12
CA SER A 254 -29.55 -2.21 23.82
C SER A 254 -29.63 -2.90 22.45
N GLY A 255 -30.10 -4.14 22.45
CA GLY A 255 -30.50 -4.85 21.24
C GLY A 255 -31.97 -4.63 20.95
N THR A 256 -32.40 -4.90 19.71
CA THR A 256 -33.73 -5.47 19.45
C THR A 256 -33.72 -6.19 18.11
N SER A 257 -34.44 -7.30 18.12
CA SER A 257 -34.62 -8.34 17.13
C SER A 257 -35.65 -8.00 16.04
N ALA A 258 -35.52 -8.73 14.94
CA ALA A 258 -36.59 -9.43 14.22
C ALA A 258 -37.17 -8.82 12.92
N TYR A 259 -37.45 -9.77 12.00
CA TYR A 259 -38.24 -9.71 10.77
C TYR A 259 -37.55 -9.02 9.56
N GLU A 260 -37.64 -9.45 8.31
CA GLU A 260 -38.28 -10.58 7.61
C GLU A 260 -37.99 -10.38 6.11
N GLY A 261 -37.82 -11.46 5.35
CA GLY A 261 -38.22 -11.52 3.94
C GLY A 261 -37.42 -10.78 2.85
N GLY A 262 -37.01 -11.54 1.83
CA GLY A 262 -37.16 -11.07 0.44
C GLY A 262 -35.91 -10.67 -0.32
N GLN A 263 -35.40 -11.62 -1.11
CA GLN A 263 -35.00 -11.47 -2.52
C GLN A 263 -34.20 -10.22 -2.97
N ALA A 264 -32.97 -10.44 -3.46
CA ALA A 264 -32.65 -10.27 -4.88
C ALA A 264 -31.13 -10.44 -5.12
N LYS A 265 -30.78 -11.57 -5.74
CA LYS A 265 -29.47 -11.76 -6.37
C LYS A 265 -29.30 -10.70 -7.46
N ARG A 266 -28.41 -9.72 -7.24
CA ARG A 266 -27.96 -8.85 -8.32
C ARG A 266 -27.00 -9.62 -9.22
N PRO A 267 -27.28 -9.75 -10.53
CA PRO A 267 -26.44 -10.50 -11.44
C PRO A 267 -25.15 -9.74 -11.68
N ARG A 268 -24.01 -10.41 -11.46
CA ARG A 268 -22.70 -9.94 -11.91
C ARG A 268 -22.77 -9.75 -13.42
N GLY A 269 -22.77 -8.50 -13.87
CA GLY A 269 -22.65 -8.10 -15.26
C GLY A 269 -21.34 -8.62 -15.82
N ARG A 270 -21.39 -9.78 -16.48
CA ARG A 270 -20.34 -10.26 -17.36
C ARG A 270 -20.68 -9.74 -18.77
N PRO A 271 -19.86 -8.85 -19.36
CA PRO A 271 -20.10 -8.41 -20.73
C PRO A 271 -20.09 -9.62 -21.67
N LYS A 272 -21.21 -9.82 -22.36
CA LYS A 272 -21.35 -10.76 -23.48
C LYS A 272 -20.82 -10.07 -24.74
N GLY A 273 -19.64 -10.46 -25.18
CA GLY A 273 -19.02 -10.07 -26.46
C GLY A 273 -17.54 -10.41 -26.36
N SER A 274 -16.90 -11.14 -27.27
CA SER A 274 -17.11 -11.26 -28.70
C SER A 274 -16.72 -12.67 -29.15
N LYS A 275 -17.64 -13.38 -29.82
CA LYS A 275 -17.34 -14.54 -30.65
C LYS A 275 -17.10 -14.01 -32.07
N ASN A 276 -15.85 -13.84 -32.48
CA ASN A 276 -15.53 -13.84 -33.90
C ASN A 276 -14.96 -15.21 -34.26
N LYS A 277 -15.82 -16.02 -34.87
CA LYS A 277 -15.49 -17.25 -35.58
C LYS A 277 -15.51 -16.88 -37.06
N SER A 278 -14.38 -16.44 -37.60
CA SER A 278 -14.17 -16.41 -39.04
C SER A 278 -13.83 -17.83 -39.49
N LYS A 279 -14.83 -18.44 -40.11
CA LYS A 279 -14.78 -19.67 -40.87
C LYS A 279 -14.14 -19.30 -42.23
N GLY A 280 -12.86 -19.61 -42.41
CA GLY A 280 -12.20 -19.57 -43.72
C GLY A 280 -12.17 -20.99 -44.26
N ALA A 281 -13.09 -21.28 -45.18
CA ALA A 281 -13.09 -22.41 -46.09
C ALA A 281 -12.92 -21.85 -47.51
N GLU A 282 -12.45 -22.71 -48.43
CA GLU A 282 -12.16 -22.49 -49.86
C GLU A 282 -10.81 -21.82 -50.12
N ASP A 283 -9.96 -22.26 -51.06
CA ASP A 283 -9.75 -23.50 -51.84
C ASP A 283 -8.33 -23.33 -52.42
#